data_AF-A0AAD6YB18-F1
#
_entry.id   AF-A0AAD6YB18-F1
#
_cell.length_a   1.000
_cell.length_b   1.000
_cell.length_c   1.000
_cell.angle_alpha   90.00
_cell.angle_beta   90.00
_cell.angle_gamma   90.00
#
_symmetry.space_group_name_H-M   'P 1'
#
loop_
_entity.id
_entity.type
_entity.pdbx_description
1 polymer ?
#
loop_
_entity_poly.entity_id
_entity_poly.type
_entity_poly.pdbx_seq_one_letter_code
_entity_poly.pdbx_strand_id
1 'polypeptide(L)'
;IFSAQPHVKDAMNKKLRRWEHEGWVGVRHREVLRCVAAELKARTAPTLFKVAEPGTLARKECRKAAKAAKRAARTPGPRAWDMTVPAGTALPGLSLQGNCQKIFYRGIREEKDKKLTSRASTTNKLNTIREATRETFRREVTDAEIWNSLLTKDFLPRTSQFLWKCVHNAHKVGSYWTHIPDCEDRATCSACGELEDVEHILVNCESPGRRIVWEAAKTL
;
A
#
# COMPACT_ATOMS: atom_id res chain seq x y z
N ILE A 1 20.63 8.49 22.51
CA ILE A 1 19.93 9.35 21.52
C ILE A 1 18.49 9.55 21.94
N PHE A 2 17.96 10.78 21.94
CA PHE A 2 16.57 11.07 22.28
C PHE A 2 15.69 11.24 21.04
N SER A 3 14.47 10.72 21.10
CA SER A 3 13.45 10.91 20.07
C SER A 3 12.13 11.37 20.68
N ALA A 4 11.38 12.18 19.94
CA ALA A 4 10.01 12.54 20.32
C ALA A 4 9.01 11.40 20.11
N GLN A 5 9.34 10.44 19.24
CA GLN A 5 8.48 9.32 18.84
C GLN A 5 9.05 7.98 19.32
N PRO A 6 8.19 7.04 19.73
CA PRO A 6 8.61 5.72 20.23
C PRO A 6 9.12 4.79 19.13
N HIS A 7 8.75 5.03 17.86
CA HIS A 7 9.00 4.10 16.77
C HIS A 7 10.47 3.68 16.63
N VAL A 8 11.39 4.65 16.59
CA VAL A 8 12.84 4.37 16.44
C VAL A 8 13.40 3.66 17.66
N LYS A 9 12.92 3.99 18.87
CA LYS A 9 13.30 3.28 20.10
C LYS A 9 12.90 1.81 20.01
N ASP A 10 11.65 1.52 19.66
CA ASP A 10 11.17 0.14 19.60
C ASP A 10 11.84 -0.64 18.46
N ALA A 11 12.08 0.01 17.33
CA ALA A 11 12.82 -0.56 16.21
C ALA A 11 14.25 -0.96 16.62
N MET A 12 15.04 -0.01 17.11
CA MET A 12 16.47 -0.21 17.36
C MET A 12 16.77 -0.97 18.66
N ASN A 13 16.03 -0.71 19.74
CA ASN A 13 16.32 -1.34 21.03
C ASN A 13 15.67 -2.72 21.19
N LYS A 14 14.50 -2.98 20.57
CA LYS A 14 13.73 -4.22 20.82
C LYS A 14 13.69 -5.16 19.62
N LYS A 15 13.50 -4.62 18.40
CA LYS A 15 13.20 -5.43 17.22
C LYS A 15 14.42 -5.70 16.33
N LEU A 16 15.50 -4.94 16.51
CA LEU A 16 16.67 -4.97 15.63
C LEU A 16 17.19 -6.38 15.35
N ARG A 17 17.55 -7.14 16.39
CA ARG A 17 18.09 -8.51 16.23
C ARG A 17 17.16 -9.41 15.43
N ARG A 18 15.85 -9.33 15.71
CA ARG A 18 14.84 -10.13 15.01
C ARG A 18 14.72 -9.72 13.54
N TRP A 19 14.66 -8.43 13.25
CA TRP A 19 14.55 -7.95 11.87
C TRP A 19 15.80 -8.24 11.05
N GLU A 20 16.97 -8.17 11.67
CA GLU A 20 18.22 -8.59 11.05
C GLU A 20 18.21 -10.08 10.68
N HIS A 21 17.73 -10.93 11.59
CA HIS A 21 17.57 -12.35 11.35
C HIS A 21 16.50 -12.67 10.28
N GLU A 22 15.39 -11.94 10.29
CA GLU A 22 14.30 -12.02 9.30
C GLU A 22 14.64 -11.26 7.99
N GLY A 23 15.89 -10.84 7.77
CA GLY A 23 16.30 -10.17 6.53
C GLY A 23 15.55 -8.88 6.20
N TRP A 24 14.99 -8.21 7.21
CA TRP A 24 14.17 -7.01 7.08
C TRP A 24 12.91 -7.19 6.21
N VAL A 25 12.45 -8.43 6.05
CA VAL A 25 11.23 -8.75 5.31
C VAL A 25 10.03 -8.11 6.00
N GLY A 26 9.25 -7.33 5.25
CA GLY A 26 8.02 -6.77 5.76
C GLY A 26 8.13 -5.57 6.67
N VAL A 27 9.34 -5.03 6.85
CA VAL A 27 9.60 -3.86 7.67
C VAL A 27 9.38 -2.60 6.84
N ARG A 28 8.49 -1.72 7.28
CA ARG A 28 8.26 -0.40 6.65
C ARG A 28 9.52 0.45 6.78
N HIS A 29 9.87 1.17 5.71
CA HIS A 29 11.06 2.04 5.66
C HIS A 29 12.38 1.31 5.99
N ARG A 30 12.49 0.02 5.64
CA ARG A 30 13.65 -0.81 6.01
C ARG A 30 14.98 -0.24 5.57
N GLU A 31 15.08 0.42 4.41
CA GLU A 31 16.36 0.94 3.92
C GLU A 31 16.95 1.99 4.86
N VAL A 32 16.11 2.91 5.36
CA VAL A 32 16.52 3.91 6.36
C VAL A 32 16.92 3.25 7.68
N LEU A 33 16.14 2.26 8.13
CA LEU A 33 16.42 1.56 9.39
C LEU A 33 17.69 0.71 9.32
N ARG A 34 18.00 0.14 8.14
CA ARG A 34 19.26 -0.58 7.89
C ARG A 34 20.46 0.34 7.98
N CYS A 35 20.37 1.54 7.43
CA CYS A 35 21.43 2.56 7.58
C CYS A 35 21.63 2.93 9.05
N VAL A 36 20.55 3.18 9.79
CA VAL A 36 20.63 3.47 11.23
C VAL A 36 21.24 2.30 12.00
N ALA A 37 20.87 1.06 11.68
CA ALA A 37 21.44 -0.13 12.30
C ALA A 37 22.95 -0.26 12.03
N ALA A 38 23.38 0.02 10.79
CA ALA A 38 24.78 0.02 10.41
C ALA A 38 25.59 1.07 11.17
N GLU A 39 25.08 2.29 11.26
CA GLU A 39 25.68 3.38 12.05
C GLU A 39 25.77 3.05 13.55
N LEU A 40 24.80 2.31 14.09
CA LEU A 40 24.86 1.85 15.48
C LEU A 40 25.93 0.78 15.69
N LYS A 41 26.13 -0.11 14.72
CA LYS A 41 27.16 -1.15 14.76
C LYS A 41 28.57 -0.60 14.56
N ALA A 42 28.71 0.45 13.75
CA ALA A 42 29.99 1.13 13.55
C ALA A 42 30.48 1.89 14.79
N ARG A 43 29.58 2.21 15.73
CA ARG A 43 29.93 2.91 16.97
C ARG A 43 30.59 1.97 17.98
N THR A 44 31.67 2.43 18.58
CA THR A 44 32.40 1.73 19.65
C THR A 44 31.63 1.70 20.98
N ALA A 45 30.83 2.74 21.26
CA ALA A 45 30.12 2.88 22.53
C ALA A 45 28.66 2.36 22.46
N PRO A 46 28.17 1.69 23.52
CA PRO A 46 26.79 1.22 23.58
C PRO A 46 25.82 2.40 23.47
N THR A 47 25.02 2.41 22.41
CA THR A 47 24.11 3.51 22.09
C THR A 47 22.66 3.07 22.25
N LEU A 48 21.93 3.73 23.13
CA LEU A 48 20.51 3.47 23.38
C LEU A 48 19.62 4.63 22.92
N PHE A 49 18.45 4.30 22.40
CA PHE A 49 17.39 5.26 22.11
C PHE A 49 16.46 5.42 23.31
N LYS A 50 16.14 6.67 23.66
CA LYS A 50 15.17 7.02 24.71
C LYS A 50 14.10 7.93 24.13
N VAL A 51 12.86 7.78 24.59
CA VAL A 51 11.78 8.70 24.26
C VAL A 51 11.86 9.87 25.23
N ALA A 52 11.82 11.09 24.71
CA ALA A 52 11.86 12.29 25.53
C ALA A 52 10.52 12.51 26.24
N GLU A 53 10.56 12.54 27.58
CA GLU A 53 9.39 12.77 28.44
C GLU A 53 8.89 14.22 28.35
N PRO A 54 7.57 14.45 28.52
CA PRO A 54 7.01 15.81 28.56
C PRO A 54 7.71 16.69 29.61
N GLY A 55 7.87 17.99 29.32
CA GLY A 55 8.47 18.95 30.27
C GLY A 55 10.01 18.93 30.37
N THR A 56 10.69 17.87 29.92
CA THR A 56 12.15 17.74 30.02
C THR A 56 12.92 18.62 29.02
N LEU A 57 14.20 18.92 29.34
CA LEU A 57 15.12 19.58 28.40
C LEU A 57 15.25 18.79 27.09
N ALA A 58 15.33 17.46 27.17
CA ALA A 58 15.40 16.58 26.01
C ALA A 58 14.19 16.77 25.07
N ARG A 59 12.99 17.00 25.61
CA ARG A 59 11.79 17.27 24.81
C ARG A 59 11.86 18.62 24.11
N LYS A 60 12.45 19.64 24.75
CA LYS A 60 12.69 20.95 24.13
C LYS A 60 13.65 20.81 22.95
N GLU A 61 14.73 20.06 23.11
CA GLU A 61 15.69 19.78 22.03
C GLU A 61 15.05 18.97 20.89
N CYS A 62 14.26 17.93 21.20
CA CYS A 62 13.51 17.20 20.16
C CYS A 62 12.52 18.11 19.41
N ARG A 63 11.88 19.09 20.08
CA ARG A 63 11.01 20.07 19.42
C ARG A 63 11.80 21.01 18.49
N LYS A 64 13.01 21.44 18.90
CA LYS A 64 13.91 22.23 18.05
C LYS A 64 14.32 21.45 16.80
N ALA A 65 14.75 20.20 16.96
CA ALA A 65 15.07 19.30 15.85
C ALA A 65 13.87 19.09 14.91
N ALA A 66 12.67 18.89 15.45
CA ALA A 66 11.46 18.75 14.63
C ALA A 66 11.11 20.02 13.85
N LYS A 67 11.32 21.22 14.42
CA LYS A 67 11.15 22.49 13.71
C LYS A 67 12.18 22.63 12.57
N ALA A 68 13.44 22.28 12.83
CA ALA A 68 14.49 22.27 11.81
C ALA A 68 14.15 21.31 10.66
N ALA A 69 13.69 20.10 10.96
CA ALA A 69 13.25 19.13 9.97
C ALA A 69 12.07 19.62 9.13
N LYS A 70 11.06 20.25 9.76
CA LYS A 70 9.91 20.85 9.04
C LYS A 70 10.34 21.98 8.10
N ARG A 71 11.31 22.80 8.50
CA ARG A 71 11.87 23.86 7.65
C ARG A 71 12.65 23.27 6.47
N ALA A 72 13.50 22.28 6.73
CA ALA A 72 14.24 21.57 5.70
C ALA A 72 13.30 20.90 4.67
N ALA A 73 12.20 20.28 5.12
CA ALA A 73 11.20 19.67 4.24
C ALA A 73 10.51 20.64 3.28
N ARG A 74 10.46 21.94 3.62
CA ARG A 74 9.91 23.01 2.77
C ARG A 74 10.95 23.64 1.85
N THR A 75 12.23 23.41 2.11
CA THR A 75 13.31 24.00 1.34
C THR A 75 13.65 23.06 0.18
N PRO A 76 13.70 23.54 -1.08
CA PRO A 76 14.18 22.72 -2.18
C PRO A 76 15.66 22.37 -1.96
N GLY A 77 15.95 21.07 -1.89
CA GLY A 77 17.27 20.51 -1.69
C GLY A 77 17.35 19.08 -2.24
N PRO A 78 18.52 18.45 -2.23
CA PRO A 78 18.68 17.10 -2.76
C PRO A 78 17.72 16.14 -2.05
N ARG A 79 16.82 15.52 -2.84
CA ARG A 79 15.83 14.55 -2.34
C ARG A 79 16.42 13.14 -2.21
N ALA A 80 17.59 12.90 -2.78
CA ALA A 80 18.30 11.64 -2.69
C ALA A 80 19.24 11.68 -1.48
N TRP A 81 18.90 10.90 -0.47
CA TRP A 81 19.77 10.64 0.66
C TRP A 81 20.64 9.44 0.33
N ASP A 82 21.93 9.51 0.65
CA ASP A 82 22.78 8.34 0.57
C ASP A 82 22.30 7.31 1.61
N MET A 83 21.84 6.17 1.12
CA MET A 83 21.37 5.03 1.92
C MET A 83 22.29 3.82 1.75
N THR A 84 23.54 4.04 1.32
CA THR A 84 24.53 2.97 1.27
C THR A 84 24.89 2.52 2.68
N VAL A 85 24.77 1.21 2.90
CA VAL A 85 25.18 0.57 4.15
C VAL A 85 26.67 0.23 4.03
N PRO A 86 27.53 0.67 4.98
CA PRO A 86 28.96 0.39 4.94
C PRO A 86 29.28 -1.11 4.78
N ALA A 87 30.22 -1.42 3.89
CA ALA A 87 30.71 -2.77 3.67
C ALA A 87 31.23 -3.37 5.00
N GLY A 88 30.80 -4.59 5.34
CA GLY A 88 31.09 -5.25 6.61
C GLY A 88 29.97 -5.16 7.67
N THR A 89 29.05 -4.20 7.55
CA THR A 89 27.82 -4.17 8.37
C THR A 89 26.59 -4.71 7.63
N ALA A 90 26.72 -4.91 6.32
CA ALA A 90 25.71 -5.52 5.48
C ALA A 90 25.51 -7.00 5.85
N LEU A 91 24.30 -7.33 6.28
CA LEU A 91 23.90 -8.71 6.55
C LEU A 91 23.58 -9.46 5.24
N PRO A 92 23.81 -10.79 5.20
CA PRO A 92 23.66 -11.62 3.99
C PRO A 92 22.21 -11.79 3.50
N GLY A 93 21.25 -11.03 4.03
CA GLY A 93 19.84 -11.13 3.72
C GLY A 93 19.06 -11.93 4.75
N LEU A 94 18.04 -12.65 4.30
CA LEU A 94 17.14 -13.44 5.15
C LEU A 94 17.81 -14.75 5.58
N SER A 95 17.94 -14.97 6.90
CA SER A 95 18.50 -16.23 7.43
C SER A 95 17.61 -17.42 7.06
N LEU A 96 18.21 -18.51 6.57
CA LEU A 96 17.46 -19.76 6.34
C LEU A 96 17.22 -20.52 7.65
N GLN A 97 18.15 -20.41 8.60
CA GLN A 97 18.06 -21.10 9.89
C GLN A 97 17.11 -20.36 10.83
N GLY A 98 16.25 -21.08 11.56
CA GLY A 98 15.41 -20.51 12.62
C GLY A 98 14.27 -19.59 12.17
N ASN A 99 14.08 -19.41 10.86
CA ASN A 99 12.93 -18.72 10.29
C ASN A 99 11.84 -19.70 9.84
N CYS A 100 10.64 -19.20 9.55
CA CYS A 100 9.51 -20.02 9.12
C CYS A 100 9.10 -19.73 7.67
N GLN A 101 8.39 -20.68 7.06
CA GLN A 101 7.84 -20.58 5.71
C GLN A 101 7.10 -19.26 5.47
N LYS A 102 6.38 -18.74 6.47
CA LYS A 102 5.67 -17.46 6.39
C LYS A 102 6.60 -16.28 6.06
N ILE A 103 7.79 -16.22 6.66
CA ILE A 103 8.76 -15.15 6.40
C ILE A 103 9.40 -15.34 5.02
N PHE A 104 9.79 -16.57 4.67
CA PHE A 104 10.33 -16.88 3.35
C PHE A 104 9.35 -16.52 2.22
N TYR A 105 8.11 -16.98 2.35
CA TYR A 105 7.06 -16.69 1.38
C TYR A 105 6.83 -15.18 1.24
N ARG A 106 6.78 -14.45 2.36
CA ARG A 106 6.65 -12.99 2.34
C ARG A 106 7.82 -12.31 1.64
N GLY A 107 9.06 -12.74 1.91
CA GLY A 107 10.26 -12.20 1.24
C GLY A 107 10.23 -12.44 -0.27
N ILE A 108 9.85 -13.64 -0.70
CA ILE A 108 9.68 -13.97 -2.13
C ILE A 108 8.57 -13.12 -2.76
N ARG A 109 7.44 -12.96 -2.07
CA ARG A 109 6.33 -12.12 -2.54
C ARG A 109 6.78 -10.67 -2.70
N GLU A 110 7.45 -10.09 -1.71
CA GLU A 110 7.98 -8.73 -1.82
C GLU A 110 8.91 -8.54 -3.02
N GLU A 111 9.77 -9.52 -3.30
CA GLU A 111 10.67 -9.45 -4.44
C GLU A 111 9.95 -9.62 -5.78
N LYS A 112 8.94 -10.50 -5.85
CA LYS A 112 8.07 -10.61 -7.03
C LYS A 112 7.25 -9.35 -7.24
N ASP A 113 6.70 -8.79 -6.17
CA ASP A 113 5.83 -7.61 -6.23
C ASP A 113 6.60 -6.37 -6.72
N LYS A 114 7.91 -6.24 -6.43
CA LYS A 114 8.77 -5.20 -7.03
C LYS A 114 8.88 -5.28 -8.55
N LYS A 115 8.80 -6.50 -9.09
CA LYS A 115 8.88 -6.76 -10.54
C LYS A 115 7.51 -6.63 -11.23
N LEU A 116 6.43 -6.59 -10.46
CA LEU A 116 5.09 -6.42 -11.01
C LEU A 116 4.88 -4.96 -11.43
N THR A 117 4.59 -4.79 -12.72
CA THR A 117 4.11 -3.51 -13.24
C THR A 117 2.64 -3.35 -12.91
N SER A 118 2.25 -2.17 -12.40
CA SER A 118 0.84 -1.84 -12.19
C SER A 118 0.08 -1.89 -13.52
N ARG A 119 -1.05 -2.59 -13.54
CA ARG A 119 -1.94 -2.63 -14.73
C ARG A 119 -2.67 -1.29 -14.84
N ALA A 120 -2.53 -0.61 -15.98
CA ALA A 120 -3.16 0.69 -16.22
C ALA A 120 -4.67 0.69 -15.94
N SER A 121 -5.39 -0.37 -16.34
CA SER A 121 -6.83 -0.51 -16.09
C SER A 121 -7.18 -0.50 -14.60
N THR A 122 -6.42 -1.23 -13.77
CA THR A 122 -6.63 -1.28 -12.33
C THR A 122 -6.30 0.08 -11.69
N THR A 123 -5.22 0.73 -12.12
CA THR A 123 -4.85 2.06 -11.63
C THR A 123 -5.93 3.09 -11.96
N ASN A 124 -6.51 3.05 -13.16
CA ASN A 124 -7.60 3.94 -13.55
C ASN A 124 -8.84 3.72 -12.67
N LYS A 125 -9.28 2.47 -12.47
CA LYS A 125 -10.43 2.19 -11.58
C LYS A 125 -10.17 2.61 -10.13
N LEU A 126 -8.94 2.43 -9.61
CA LEU A 126 -8.58 2.93 -8.27
C LEU A 126 -8.66 4.47 -8.18
N ASN A 127 -8.25 5.19 -9.22
CA ASN A 127 -8.37 6.64 -9.27
C ASN A 127 -9.83 7.10 -9.35
N THR A 128 -10.66 6.44 -10.16
CA THR A 128 -12.11 6.68 -10.20
C THR A 128 -12.74 6.50 -8.81
N ILE A 129 -12.40 5.42 -8.10
CA ILE A 129 -12.90 5.16 -6.74
C ILE A 129 -12.46 6.26 -5.77
N ARG A 130 -11.20 6.71 -5.83
CA ARG A 130 -10.72 7.82 -4.99
C ARG A 130 -11.48 9.10 -5.25
N GLU A 131 -11.66 9.45 -6.52
CA GLU A 131 -12.36 10.67 -6.93
C GLU A 131 -13.82 10.65 -6.47
N ALA A 132 -14.54 9.57 -6.75
CA ALA A 132 -15.90 9.37 -6.27
C ALA A 132 -15.99 9.43 -4.74
N THR A 133 -15.07 8.79 -4.02
CA THR A 133 -15.06 8.81 -2.55
C THR A 133 -14.80 10.21 -2.00
N ARG A 134 -13.89 10.97 -2.62
CA ARG A 134 -13.59 12.36 -2.26
C ARG A 134 -14.80 13.26 -2.54
N GLU A 135 -15.51 13.04 -3.64
CA GLU A 135 -16.69 13.81 -4.00
C GLU A 135 -17.87 13.54 -3.07
N THR A 136 -18.16 12.27 -2.79
CA THR A 136 -19.31 11.88 -1.96
C THR A 136 -19.06 12.10 -0.47
N PHE A 137 -17.88 11.73 0.03
CA PHE A 137 -17.59 11.68 1.47
C PHE A 137 -16.57 12.70 1.95
N ARG A 138 -16.01 13.53 1.06
CA ARG A 138 -14.95 14.52 1.38
C ARG A 138 -13.75 13.88 2.10
N ARG A 139 -13.47 12.62 1.77
CA ARG A 139 -12.39 11.82 2.39
C ARG A 139 -11.42 11.32 1.33
N GLU A 140 -10.13 11.52 1.60
CA GLU A 140 -9.05 10.89 0.86
C GLU A 140 -8.86 9.43 1.32
N VAL A 141 -8.69 8.53 0.36
CA VAL A 141 -8.49 7.09 0.62
C VAL A 141 -7.26 6.56 -0.11
N THR A 142 -6.54 5.68 0.56
CA THR A 142 -5.39 4.96 0.03
C THR A 142 -5.82 3.70 -0.72
N ASP A 143 -4.98 3.19 -1.63
CA ASP A 143 -5.27 1.91 -2.32
C ASP A 143 -5.49 0.78 -1.32
N ALA A 144 -4.70 0.76 -0.24
CA ALA A 144 -4.82 -0.24 0.82
C ALA A 144 -6.19 -0.18 1.50
N GLU A 145 -6.74 1.00 1.74
CA GLU A 145 -8.08 1.15 2.31
C GLU A 145 -9.16 0.65 1.35
N ILE A 146 -9.05 0.97 0.05
CA ILE A 146 -9.97 0.47 -0.98
C ILE A 146 -9.93 -1.06 -1.03
N TRP A 147 -8.74 -1.67 -1.08
CA TRP A 147 -8.64 -3.13 -1.12
C TRP A 147 -9.15 -3.79 0.15
N ASN A 148 -8.88 -3.19 1.32
CA ASN A 148 -9.39 -3.72 2.59
C ASN A 148 -10.91 -3.56 2.73
N SER A 149 -11.51 -2.52 2.14
CA SER A 149 -12.97 -2.34 2.17
C SER A 149 -13.70 -3.40 1.34
N LEU A 150 -13.03 -4.06 0.39
CA LEU A 150 -13.59 -5.21 -0.31
C LEU A 150 -13.60 -6.48 0.54
N LEU A 151 -12.78 -6.54 1.60
CA LEU A 151 -12.58 -7.70 2.46
C LEU A 151 -13.29 -7.57 3.82
N THR A 152 -14.28 -6.68 3.92
CA THR A 152 -15.08 -6.51 5.15
C THR A 152 -15.86 -7.79 5.45
N LYS A 153 -16.10 -8.05 6.74
CA LYS A 153 -16.94 -9.18 7.15
C LYS A 153 -18.42 -8.99 6.83
N ASP A 154 -18.80 -7.76 6.49
CA ASP A 154 -20.17 -7.38 6.12
C ASP A 154 -20.55 -7.91 4.73
N PHE A 155 -19.55 -8.20 3.89
CA PHE A 155 -19.76 -8.81 2.59
C PHE A 155 -19.62 -10.33 2.65
N LEU A 156 -20.52 -11.01 1.93
CA LEU A 156 -20.31 -12.42 1.60
C LEU A 156 -19.05 -12.55 0.73
N PRO A 157 -18.27 -13.64 0.88
CA PRO A 157 -17.04 -13.84 0.10
C PRO A 157 -17.22 -13.73 -1.41
N ARG A 158 -18.38 -14.14 -1.94
CA ARG A 158 -18.72 -14.03 -3.36
C ARG A 158 -18.89 -12.57 -3.80
N THR A 159 -19.46 -11.73 -2.94
CA THR A 159 -19.61 -10.28 -3.18
C THR A 159 -18.24 -9.60 -3.20
N SER A 160 -17.38 -9.89 -2.21
CA SER A 160 -16.00 -9.40 -2.19
C SER A 160 -15.23 -9.80 -3.45
N GLN A 161 -15.38 -11.05 -3.90
CA GLN A 161 -14.75 -11.54 -5.13
C GLN A 161 -15.29 -10.83 -6.37
N PHE A 162 -16.60 -10.58 -6.44
CA PHE A 162 -17.21 -9.83 -7.53
C PHE A 162 -16.64 -8.42 -7.60
N LEU A 163 -16.65 -7.67 -6.48
CA LEU A 163 -16.12 -6.31 -6.41
C LEU A 163 -14.62 -6.26 -6.74
N TRP A 164 -13.84 -7.21 -6.23
CA TRP A 164 -12.41 -7.32 -6.54
C TRP A 164 -12.18 -7.46 -8.06
N LYS A 165 -12.99 -8.31 -8.74
CA LYS A 165 -12.92 -8.46 -10.20
C LYS A 165 -13.34 -7.18 -10.93
N CYS A 166 -14.29 -6.42 -10.41
CA CYS A 166 -14.68 -5.12 -10.97
C CYS A 166 -13.52 -4.13 -10.94
N VAL A 167 -12.85 -3.96 -9.79
CA VAL A 167 -11.70 -3.04 -9.66
C VAL A 167 -10.54 -3.47 -10.56
N HIS A 168 -10.34 -4.78 -10.74
CA HIS A 168 -9.31 -5.31 -11.63
C HIS A 168 -9.68 -5.30 -13.12
N ASN A 169 -10.90 -4.94 -13.48
CA ASN A 169 -11.46 -5.14 -14.82
C ASN A 169 -11.25 -6.58 -15.33
N ALA A 170 -11.58 -7.56 -14.49
CA ALA A 170 -11.32 -8.99 -14.72
C ALA A 170 -12.57 -9.77 -15.19
N HIS A 171 -13.69 -9.09 -15.38
CA HIS A 171 -14.89 -9.69 -15.98
C HIS A 171 -14.77 -9.71 -17.50
N LYS A 172 -15.35 -10.73 -18.13
CA LYS A 172 -15.35 -10.89 -19.59
C LYS A 172 -16.45 -10.03 -20.22
N VAL A 173 -16.27 -8.72 -20.20
CA VAL A 173 -17.23 -7.73 -20.71
C VAL A 173 -16.48 -6.60 -21.42
N GLY A 174 -17.16 -5.88 -22.30
CA GLY A 174 -16.66 -4.67 -22.95
C GLY A 174 -15.37 -4.92 -23.73
N SER A 175 -14.34 -4.12 -23.41
CA SER A 175 -13.02 -4.18 -24.05
C SER A 175 -12.38 -5.59 -24.10
N TYR A 176 -12.76 -6.50 -23.20
CA TYR A 176 -12.30 -7.89 -23.24
C TYR A 176 -12.60 -8.57 -24.58
N TRP A 177 -13.73 -8.28 -25.22
CA TRP A 177 -14.15 -8.94 -26.44
C TRP A 177 -13.57 -8.33 -27.72
N THR A 178 -13.10 -7.07 -27.66
CA THR A 178 -12.66 -6.30 -28.85
C THR A 178 -11.50 -6.88 -29.65
N HIS A 179 -10.72 -7.79 -29.05
CA HIS A 179 -9.54 -8.39 -29.68
C HIS A 179 -9.74 -9.88 -30.00
N ILE A 180 -10.96 -10.40 -29.78
CA ILE A 180 -11.29 -11.81 -30.01
C ILE A 180 -12.10 -11.87 -31.31
N PRO A 181 -11.56 -12.48 -32.37
CA PRO A 181 -12.27 -12.65 -33.63
C PRO A 181 -13.64 -13.30 -33.45
N ASP A 182 -14.63 -12.83 -34.22
CA ASP A 182 -16.02 -13.32 -34.26
C ASP A 182 -16.79 -13.13 -32.93
N CYS A 183 -16.29 -12.29 -32.02
CA CYS A 183 -16.93 -11.99 -30.74
C CYS A 183 -16.94 -10.49 -30.42
N GLU A 184 -16.49 -9.63 -31.34
CA GLU A 184 -16.35 -8.20 -31.12
C GLU A 184 -17.69 -7.50 -30.85
N ASP A 185 -18.78 -8.05 -31.37
CA ASP A 185 -20.16 -7.62 -31.13
C ASP A 185 -20.53 -7.65 -29.63
N ARG A 186 -19.91 -8.55 -28.85
CA ARG A 186 -20.09 -8.66 -27.39
C ARG A 186 -19.39 -7.56 -26.59
N ALA A 187 -18.59 -6.72 -27.24
CA ALA A 187 -17.97 -5.59 -26.56
C ALA A 187 -18.96 -4.44 -26.31
N THR A 188 -20.04 -4.37 -27.08
CA THR A 188 -21.00 -3.27 -27.05
C THR A 188 -22.36 -3.72 -26.57
N CYS A 189 -23.05 -2.87 -25.83
CA CYS A 189 -24.39 -3.16 -25.34
C CYS A 189 -25.38 -3.18 -26.52
N SER A 190 -26.12 -4.28 -26.67
CA SER A 190 -27.10 -4.42 -27.76
C SER A 190 -28.28 -3.45 -27.67
N ALA A 191 -28.51 -2.83 -26.51
CA ALA A 191 -29.63 -1.91 -26.28
C ALA A 191 -29.31 -0.46 -26.64
N CYS A 192 -28.08 0.00 -26.40
CA CYS A 192 -27.70 1.42 -26.56
C CYS A 192 -26.41 1.65 -27.37
N GLY A 193 -25.67 0.60 -27.72
CA GLY A 193 -24.46 0.68 -28.55
C GLY A 193 -23.18 1.15 -27.83
N GLU A 194 -23.24 1.51 -26.54
CA GLU A 194 -22.05 1.87 -25.77
C GLU A 194 -21.17 0.66 -25.43
N LEU A 195 -19.91 0.91 -25.04
CA LEU A 195 -19.02 -0.13 -24.54
C LEU A 195 -19.59 -0.75 -23.25
N GLU A 196 -19.81 -2.06 -23.26
CA GLU A 196 -20.47 -2.77 -22.17
C GLU A 196 -19.49 -3.15 -21.06
N ASP A 197 -19.06 -2.19 -20.24
CA ASP A 197 -18.31 -2.48 -19.01
C ASP A 197 -19.24 -2.64 -17.79
N VAL A 198 -18.69 -3.06 -16.65
CA VAL A 198 -19.50 -3.31 -15.44
C VAL A 198 -20.21 -2.04 -14.95
N GLU A 199 -19.58 -0.89 -15.12
CA GLU A 199 -20.14 0.40 -14.72
C GLU A 199 -21.30 0.79 -15.64
N HIS A 200 -21.16 0.56 -16.94
CA HIS A 200 -22.24 0.66 -17.89
C HIS A 200 -23.42 -0.24 -17.49
N ILE A 201 -23.18 -1.55 -17.34
CA ILE A 201 -24.24 -2.53 -17.01
C ILE A 201 -25.01 -2.13 -15.73
N LEU A 202 -24.29 -1.77 -14.66
CA LEU A 202 -24.90 -1.53 -13.36
C LEU A 202 -25.43 -0.11 -13.19
N VAL A 203 -24.81 0.90 -13.80
CA VAL A 203 -25.07 2.31 -13.46
C VAL A 203 -25.58 3.11 -14.65
N ASN A 204 -24.99 2.97 -15.85
CA ASN A 204 -25.26 3.91 -16.96
C ASN A 204 -26.25 3.38 -18.01
N CYS A 205 -26.36 2.07 -18.18
CA CYS A 205 -27.12 1.43 -19.26
C CYS A 205 -28.62 1.80 -19.25
N GLU A 206 -29.17 2.17 -20.40
CA GLU A 206 -30.58 2.53 -20.55
C GLU A 206 -31.53 1.32 -20.58
N SER A 207 -30.99 0.09 -20.58
CA SER A 207 -31.80 -1.12 -20.64
C SER A 207 -32.79 -1.23 -19.46
N PRO A 208 -34.00 -1.78 -19.68
CA PRO A 208 -34.98 -1.96 -18.61
C PRO A 208 -34.45 -2.80 -17.43
N GLY A 209 -33.54 -3.73 -17.69
CA GLY A 209 -32.96 -4.63 -16.69
C GLY A 209 -32.27 -3.88 -15.55
N ARG A 210 -31.48 -2.83 -15.85
CA ARG A 210 -30.83 -1.99 -14.84
C ARG A 210 -31.87 -1.44 -13.85
N ARG A 211 -32.94 -0.84 -14.37
CA ARG A 211 -34.01 -0.24 -13.55
C ARG A 211 -34.69 -1.28 -12.65
N ILE A 212 -35.02 -2.45 -13.20
CA ILE A 212 -35.66 -3.54 -12.44
C ILE A 212 -34.79 -3.97 -11.26
N VAL A 213 -33.49 -4.15 -11.48
CA VAL A 213 -32.55 -4.55 -10.43
C VAL A 213 -32.46 -3.49 -9.33
N TRP A 214 -32.37 -2.21 -9.67
CA TRP A 214 -32.31 -1.14 -8.67
C TRP A 214 -33.63 -0.93 -7.92
N GLU A 215 -34.78 -1.10 -8.56
CA GLU A 215 -36.06 -1.08 -7.84
C GLU A 215 -36.17 -2.25 -6.85
N ALA A 216 -35.73 -3.45 -7.22
CA ALA A 216 -35.66 -4.58 -6.29
C ALA A 216 -34.68 -4.29 -5.13
N ALA A 217 -33.54 -3.67 -5.40
CA ALA A 217 -32.54 -3.34 -4.39
C ALA A 217 -33.05 -2.35 -3.34
N LYS A 218 -33.99 -1.45 -3.68
CA LYS A 218 -34.62 -0.53 -2.70
C LYS A 218 -35.51 -1.22 -1.68
N THR A 219 -35.91 -2.46 -1.95
CA THR A 219 -36.81 -3.24 -1.08
C THR A 219 -36.08 -4.20 -0.13
N LEU A 220 -34.74 -4.25 -0.21
CA LEU A 220 -33.85 -5.02 0.67
C LEU A 220 -33.41 -4.18 1.87
#